data_AF-A0A7X6Y4I8-F1
#
_entry.id   AF-A0A7X6Y4I8-F1
#
_cell.length_a   1.000
_cell.length_b   1.000
_cell.length_c   1.000
_cell.angle_alpha   90.00
_cell.angle_beta   90.00
_cell.angle_gamma   90.00
#
_symmetry.space_group_name_H-M   'P 1'
#
loop_
_entity.id
_entity.type
_entity.pdbx_description
1 polymer ?
#
loop_
_entity_poly.entity_id
_entity_poly.type
_entity_poly.pdbx_seq_one_letter_code
_entity_poly.pdbx_strand_id
1 'polypeptide(L)'
;MLNSRRNSALFKAYFSHVYIEKKAMNHSNSKKILEHFRQAEIVEINHYKDVFSRAKQDYCMQKHSPKLILAVKDDDFVYRGAPLCEDFGNANFYYASTVMNCIYDCEYCYLQGMYATANIVVFVNIEDFFGEVESLLKKRPVYLCISYDSDLLALEKILGHCE
;
A
#
# COMPACT_ATOMS: atom_id res chain seq x y z
N MET A 1 0.27 38.29 10.29
CA MET A 1 -0.20 37.08 10.99
C MET A 1 -1.17 36.34 10.09
N LEU A 2 -0.67 35.41 9.26
CA LEU A 2 -1.50 34.47 8.50
C LEU A 2 -1.06 33.07 8.95
N ASN A 3 -1.96 32.40 9.67
CA ASN A 3 -1.72 31.09 10.26
C ASN A 3 -1.51 30.03 9.16
N SER A 4 -0.26 29.61 8.99
CA SER A 4 0.16 28.41 8.27
C SER A 4 -0.30 27.14 9.01
N ARG A 5 -1.60 26.83 8.94
CA ARG A 5 -2.18 25.59 9.47
C ARG A 5 -3.13 24.94 8.47
N ARG A 6 -2.66 24.53 7.30
CA ARG A 6 -3.43 23.67 6.39
C ARG A 6 -2.46 22.74 5.66
N ASN A 7 -2.39 21.48 6.10
CA ASN A 7 -2.02 20.31 5.28
C ASN A 7 -1.97 19.00 6.08
N SER A 8 -2.00 18.99 7.43
CA SER A 8 -2.06 17.73 8.22
C SER A 8 -3.47 17.16 8.41
N ALA A 9 -4.51 17.91 8.08
CA ALA A 9 -5.90 17.50 8.32
C ALA A 9 -6.49 16.56 7.25
N LEU A 10 -5.92 16.52 6.04
CA LEU A 10 -6.50 15.75 4.91
C LEU A 10 -6.43 14.23 5.12
N PHE A 11 -5.29 13.71 5.60
CA PHE A 11 -5.16 12.27 5.88
C PHE A 11 -5.79 11.84 7.20
N LYS A 12 -5.79 12.74 8.20
CA LYS A 12 -6.31 12.45 9.54
C LYS A 12 -7.79 12.03 9.54
N ALA A 13 -8.53 12.37 8.48
CA ALA A 13 -9.95 12.08 8.31
C ALA A 13 -10.26 10.99 7.26
N TYR A 14 -9.27 10.44 6.55
CA TYR A 14 -9.54 9.56 5.40
C TYR A 14 -9.85 8.12 5.80
N PHE A 15 -9.19 7.59 6.83
CA PHE A 15 -9.43 6.24 7.34
C PHE A 15 -10.02 6.31 8.74
N SER A 16 -11.31 5.95 8.86
CA SER A 16 -11.96 5.84 10.16
C SER A 16 -11.56 4.57 10.92
N HIS A 17 -11.12 3.53 10.21
CA HIS A 17 -10.64 2.29 10.81
C HIS A 17 -9.33 1.86 10.14
N VAL A 18 -8.45 1.30 10.97
CA VAL A 18 -7.20 0.66 10.54
C VAL A 18 -7.27 -0.80 10.97
N TYR A 19 -7.28 -1.70 10.00
CA TYR A 19 -7.08 -3.12 10.27
C TYR A 19 -5.58 -3.39 10.34
N ILE A 20 -5.14 -4.20 11.29
CA ILE A 20 -3.72 -4.51 11.44
C ILE A 20 -3.52 -5.99 11.73
N GLU A 21 -2.65 -6.64 10.98
CA GLU A 21 -2.25 -8.00 11.28
C GLU A 21 -1.55 -8.07 12.64
N LYS A 22 -1.84 -9.11 13.43
CA LYS A 22 -1.20 -9.32 14.74
C LYS A 22 0.33 -9.26 14.66
N LYS A 23 0.92 -9.82 13.60
CA LYS A 23 2.37 -9.78 13.33
C LYS A 23 2.87 -8.38 12.95
N ALA A 24 2.03 -7.53 12.36
CA ALA A 24 2.36 -6.16 12.02
C ALA A 24 2.26 -5.20 13.22
N MET A 25 1.49 -5.52 14.27
CA MET A 25 1.20 -4.62 15.39
C MET A 25 2.44 -3.98 16.03
N ASN A 26 3.50 -4.77 16.22
CA ASN A 26 4.71 -4.32 16.90
C ASN A 26 5.78 -3.76 15.94
N HIS A 27 5.53 -3.78 14.63
CA HIS A 27 6.48 -3.30 13.63
C HIS A 27 6.71 -1.79 13.77
N SER A 28 7.96 -1.35 13.57
CA SER A 28 8.33 0.07 13.69
C SER A 28 7.55 0.95 12.72
N ASN A 29 7.41 0.49 11.47
CA ASN A 29 6.65 1.22 10.45
C ASN A 29 5.15 1.26 10.75
N SER A 30 4.57 0.20 11.34
CA SER A 30 3.17 0.24 11.81
C SER A 30 2.97 1.34 12.84
N LYS A 31 3.86 1.43 13.83
CA LYS A 31 3.78 2.46 14.89
C LYS A 31 3.84 3.86 14.29
N LYS A 32 4.80 4.11 13.38
CA LYS A 32 4.90 5.39 12.66
C LYS A 32 3.62 5.73 11.90
N ILE A 33 3.09 4.79 11.11
CA ILE A 33 1.86 5.01 10.33
C ILE A 33 0.67 5.31 11.27
N LEU A 34 0.52 4.57 12.36
CA LEU A 34 -0.56 4.75 13.34
C LEU A 34 -0.52 6.12 14.04
N GLU A 35 0.65 6.76 14.17
CA GLU A 35 0.74 8.13 14.71
C GLU A 35 -0.02 9.16 13.89
N HIS A 36 -0.23 8.90 12.58
CA HIS A 36 -1.06 9.74 11.71
C HIS A 36 -2.56 9.53 11.93
N PHE A 37 -2.98 8.38 12.49
CA PHE A 37 -4.37 7.95 12.61
C PHE A 37 -4.84 7.77 14.06
N ARG A 38 -4.47 8.70 14.95
CA ARG A 38 -4.78 8.63 16.40
C ARG A 38 -6.27 8.55 16.77
N GLN A 39 -7.17 8.85 15.83
CA GLN A 39 -8.62 8.82 16.03
C GLN A 39 -9.29 7.62 15.33
N ALA A 40 -8.53 6.84 14.56
CA ALA A 40 -9.07 5.67 13.88
C ALA A 40 -9.27 4.52 14.86
N GLU A 41 -10.32 3.74 14.65
CA GLU A 41 -10.53 2.49 15.36
C GLU A 41 -9.55 1.44 14.83
N ILE A 42 -8.80 0.80 15.74
CA ILE A 42 -7.82 -0.23 15.38
C ILE A 42 -8.49 -1.59 15.54
N VAL A 43 -8.48 -2.39 14.47
CA VAL A 43 -9.06 -3.73 14.45
C VAL A 43 -7.97 -4.76 14.14
N GLU A 44 -7.69 -5.64 15.09
CA GLU A 44 -6.71 -6.71 14.89
C GLU A 44 -7.27 -7.82 13.98
N ILE A 45 -6.45 -8.28 13.04
CA ILE A 45 -6.76 -9.37 12.12
C ILE A 45 -5.62 -10.38 12.08
N ASN A 46 -5.91 -11.60 11.61
CA ASN A 46 -4.86 -12.61 11.45
C ASN A 46 -4.12 -12.42 10.13
N HIS A 47 -4.85 -12.21 9.03
CA HIS A 47 -4.28 -12.00 7.71
C HIS A 47 -5.07 -10.93 6.94
N TYR A 48 -4.40 -10.07 6.17
CA TYR A 48 -5.02 -9.01 5.38
C TYR A 48 -6.12 -9.51 4.43
N LYS A 49 -6.01 -10.76 3.92
CA LYS A 49 -7.01 -11.38 3.05
C LYS A 49 -8.34 -11.63 3.74
N ASP A 50 -8.37 -11.69 5.07
CA ASP A 50 -9.61 -11.78 5.86
C ASP A 50 -10.52 -10.56 5.64
N VAL A 51 -9.94 -9.43 5.21
CA VAL A 51 -10.62 -8.15 4.98
C VAL A 51 -10.54 -7.69 3.52
N PHE A 52 -9.40 -7.85 2.85
CA PHE A 52 -9.14 -7.28 1.52
C PHE A 52 -9.86 -7.99 0.37
N SER A 53 -10.29 -9.24 0.53
CA SER A 53 -11.00 -9.96 -0.54
C SER A 53 -12.14 -10.81 0.02
N ARG A 54 -12.79 -10.29 1.05
CA ARG A 54 -13.90 -10.98 1.71
C ARG A 54 -15.10 -11.02 0.76
N ALA A 55 -15.74 -12.18 0.64
CA ALA A 55 -16.96 -12.30 -0.17
C ALA A 55 -18.07 -11.36 0.31
N LYS A 56 -18.93 -10.93 -0.64
CA LYS A 56 -20.10 -10.06 -0.39
C LYS A 56 -19.74 -8.65 0.13
N GLN A 57 -18.61 -8.10 -0.32
CA GLN A 57 -18.28 -6.70 -0.13
C GLN A 57 -18.94 -5.84 -1.20
N ASP A 58 -19.34 -4.63 -0.82
CA ASP A 58 -19.84 -3.61 -1.73
C ASP A 58 -18.73 -2.59 -1.98
N TYR A 59 -18.16 -2.63 -3.18
CA TYR A 59 -17.05 -1.77 -3.57
C TYR A 59 -17.43 -0.28 -3.54
N CYS A 60 -18.60 0.07 -4.08
CA CYS A 60 -19.07 1.45 -4.17
C CYS A 60 -19.26 2.05 -2.77
N MET A 61 -19.84 1.28 -1.85
CA MET A 61 -19.97 1.71 -0.46
C MET A 61 -18.61 1.86 0.24
N GLN A 62 -17.65 0.97 -0.06
CA GLN A 62 -16.30 1.10 0.49
C GLN A 62 -15.56 2.32 -0.03
N LYS A 63 -15.80 2.79 -1.27
CA LYS A 63 -15.19 4.02 -1.78
C LYS A 63 -15.56 5.27 -0.99
N HIS A 64 -16.74 5.29 -0.36
CA HIS A 64 -17.13 6.39 0.53
C HIS A 64 -16.44 6.36 1.90
N SER A 65 -15.89 5.20 2.31
CA SER A 65 -15.17 5.07 3.57
C SER A 65 -14.14 3.94 3.50
N PRO A 66 -13.07 4.11 2.69
CA PRO A 66 -12.07 3.07 2.52
C PRO A 66 -11.36 2.83 3.84
N LYS A 67 -10.84 1.62 4.03
CA LYS A 67 -10.13 1.22 5.24
C LYS A 67 -8.67 0.98 4.91
N LEU A 68 -7.80 1.34 5.85
CA LEU A 68 -6.37 1.04 5.77
C LEU A 68 -6.12 -0.32 6.42
N ILE A 69 -5.30 -1.15 5.78
CA ILE A 69 -4.89 -2.45 6.29
C ILE A 69 -3.36 -2.46 6.39
N LEU A 70 -2.83 -2.69 7.57
CA LEU A 70 -1.40 -2.83 7.83
C LEU A 70 -1.05 -4.32 7.95
N ALA A 71 -0.16 -4.80 7.09
CA ALA A 71 0.14 -6.22 6.95
C ALA A 71 1.65 -6.46 6.84
N VAL A 72 2.10 -7.69 7.08
CA VAL A 72 3.46 -8.14 6.78
C VAL A 72 3.40 -9.08 5.58
N LYS A 73 4.17 -8.78 4.54
CA LYS A 73 4.29 -9.64 3.36
C LYS A 73 5.25 -10.79 3.66
N ASP A 74 4.83 -12.03 3.40
CA ASP A 74 5.63 -13.22 3.74
C ASP A 74 6.53 -13.69 2.59
N ASP A 75 6.09 -13.46 1.34
CA ASP A 75 6.71 -13.97 0.12
C ASP A 75 6.49 -13.02 -1.06
N ASP A 76 7.04 -13.36 -2.22
CA ASP A 76 6.81 -12.67 -3.50
C ASP A 76 6.94 -11.14 -3.42
N PHE A 77 8.04 -10.65 -2.85
CA PHE A 77 8.30 -9.21 -2.67
C PHE A 77 8.46 -8.46 -3.99
N VAL A 78 9.05 -9.12 -4.99
CA VAL A 78 9.35 -8.55 -6.30
C VAL A 78 8.87 -9.51 -7.39
N TYR A 79 8.01 -9.01 -8.27
CA TYR A 79 7.43 -9.77 -9.37
C TYR A 79 8.09 -9.38 -10.69
N ARG A 80 8.13 -10.31 -11.65
CA ARG A 80 8.46 -9.94 -13.04
C ARG A 80 7.33 -9.12 -13.62
N GLY A 81 7.67 -8.04 -14.29
CA GLY A 81 6.69 -7.25 -15.05
C GLY A 81 6.00 -8.11 -16.11
N ALA A 82 4.71 -7.85 -16.33
CA ALA A 82 3.95 -8.59 -17.33
C ALA A 82 4.46 -8.24 -18.75
N PRO A 83 4.44 -9.19 -19.71
CA PRO A 83 4.94 -8.94 -21.07
C PRO A 83 4.22 -7.83 -21.84
N LEU A 84 3.02 -7.46 -21.39
CA LEU A 84 2.18 -6.43 -22.00
C LEU A 84 2.51 -5.02 -21.48
N CYS A 85 3.32 -4.92 -20.44
CA CYS A 85 3.68 -3.65 -19.82
C CYS A 85 4.89 -3.04 -20.52
N GLU A 86 4.92 -1.72 -20.62
CA GLU A 86 6.07 -1.01 -21.16
C GLU A 86 7.29 -1.22 -20.25
N ASP A 87 8.32 -1.87 -20.78
CA ASP A 87 9.58 -2.11 -20.09
C ASP A 87 10.62 -1.00 -20.34
N PHE A 88 10.27 0.00 -21.17
CA PHE A 88 11.13 1.10 -21.60
C PHE A 88 12.48 0.61 -22.18
N GLY A 89 12.49 -0.57 -22.81
CA GLY A 89 13.69 -1.21 -23.35
C GLY A 89 14.54 -1.96 -22.33
N ASN A 90 14.06 -2.15 -21.10
CA ASN A 90 14.79 -2.86 -20.04
C ASN A 90 14.44 -4.35 -20.02
N ALA A 91 15.40 -5.21 -20.36
CA ALA A 91 15.21 -6.67 -20.38
C ALA A 91 14.88 -7.31 -19.01
N ASN A 92 15.07 -6.58 -17.92
CA ASN A 92 14.91 -7.05 -16.55
C ASN A 92 13.90 -6.14 -15.82
N PHE A 93 12.68 -6.11 -16.34
CA PHE A 93 11.57 -5.36 -15.75
C PHE A 93 10.90 -6.15 -14.62
N TYR A 94 10.78 -5.49 -13.47
CA TYR A 94 10.15 -6.00 -12.25
C TYR A 94 9.24 -4.94 -11.63
N TYR A 95 8.33 -5.37 -10.78
CA TYR A 95 7.58 -4.46 -9.92
C TYR A 95 7.49 -4.99 -8.48
N ALA A 96 7.36 -4.07 -7.53
CA ALA A 96 7.13 -4.37 -6.13
C ALA A 96 5.79 -3.79 -5.70
N SER A 97 4.95 -4.60 -5.06
CA SER A 97 3.65 -4.19 -4.54
C SER A 97 3.74 -3.98 -3.03
N THR A 98 4.45 -2.92 -2.60
CA THR A 98 4.55 -2.50 -1.19
C THR A 98 3.22 -1.97 -0.66
N VAL A 99 2.41 -1.41 -1.56
CA VAL A 99 1.04 -1.00 -1.32
C VAL A 99 0.14 -1.66 -2.37
N MET A 100 -1.02 -2.14 -1.92
CA MET A 100 -2.08 -2.63 -2.81
C MET A 100 -3.26 -1.69 -2.80
N ASN A 101 -3.78 -1.40 -4.00
CA ASN A 101 -4.89 -0.48 -4.25
C ASN A 101 -4.51 1.00 -4.06
N CYS A 102 -5.44 1.91 -4.30
CA CYS A 102 -5.19 3.35 -4.32
C CYS A 102 -6.30 4.14 -3.58
N ILE A 103 -5.94 5.30 -3.02
CA ILE A 103 -6.88 6.22 -2.36
C ILE A 103 -7.82 6.93 -3.34
N TYR A 104 -7.44 7.00 -4.61
CA TYR A 104 -8.18 7.70 -5.65
C TYR A 104 -9.32 6.85 -6.22
N ASP A 105 -10.33 7.53 -6.73
CA ASP A 105 -11.50 6.93 -7.37
C ASP A 105 -11.57 7.34 -8.85
N CYS A 106 -10.52 7.01 -9.60
CA CYS A 106 -10.48 7.33 -11.03
C CYS A 106 -11.42 6.40 -11.79
N GLU A 107 -12.31 6.97 -12.61
CA GLU A 107 -13.31 6.23 -13.42
C GLU A 107 -12.69 5.18 -14.36
N TYR A 108 -11.43 5.39 -14.75
CA TYR A 108 -10.68 4.53 -15.67
C TYR A 108 -9.70 3.56 -14.98
N CYS A 109 -9.70 3.50 -13.65
CA CYS A 109 -8.68 2.75 -12.91
C CYS A 109 -8.87 1.23 -13.08
N TYR A 110 -7.85 0.55 -13.64
CA TYR A 110 -7.91 -0.91 -13.81
C TYR A 110 -7.94 -1.67 -12.48
N LEU A 111 -7.43 -1.07 -11.39
CA LEU A 111 -7.45 -1.69 -10.05
C LEU A 111 -8.89 -1.93 -9.54
N GLN A 112 -9.88 -1.17 -10.04
CA GLN A 112 -11.29 -1.41 -9.71
C GLN A 112 -11.78 -2.77 -10.25
N GLY A 113 -11.19 -3.26 -11.36
CA GLY A 113 -11.46 -4.59 -11.91
C GLY A 113 -10.55 -5.68 -11.34
N MET A 114 -9.43 -5.31 -10.71
CA MET A 114 -8.45 -6.25 -10.13
C MET A 114 -8.80 -6.66 -8.70
N TYR A 115 -9.29 -5.72 -7.89
CA TYR A 115 -9.60 -5.95 -6.48
C TYR A 115 -11.09 -5.80 -6.21
N ALA A 116 -11.69 -6.78 -5.54
CA ALA A 116 -13.09 -6.75 -5.11
C ALA A 116 -13.35 -5.82 -3.90
N THR A 117 -12.41 -4.94 -3.56
CA THR A 117 -12.47 -4.03 -2.41
C THR A 117 -11.91 -2.65 -2.76
N ALA A 118 -12.40 -1.61 -2.07
CA ALA A 118 -11.78 -0.28 -2.09
C ALA A 118 -10.81 -0.04 -0.91
N ASN A 119 -10.58 -1.06 -0.07
CA ASN A 119 -9.59 -0.99 1.01
C ASN A 119 -8.17 -0.99 0.46
N ILE A 120 -7.24 -0.46 1.24
CA ILE A 120 -5.83 -0.31 0.86
C ILE A 120 -4.98 -1.14 1.81
N VAL A 121 -4.03 -1.89 1.27
CA VAL A 121 -3.06 -2.64 2.07
C VAL A 121 -1.71 -1.94 1.98
N VAL A 122 -1.06 -1.75 3.11
CA VAL A 122 0.32 -1.32 3.22
C VAL A 122 1.10 -2.45 3.89
N PHE A 123 2.14 -2.94 3.20
CA PHE A 123 3.07 -3.88 3.77
C PHE A 123 4.15 -3.15 4.55
N VAL A 124 4.22 -3.42 5.86
CA VAL A 124 5.03 -2.63 6.79
C VAL A 124 6.50 -3.03 6.81
N ASN A 125 6.82 -4.22 6.29
CA ASN A 125 8.15 -4.80 6.23
C ASN A 125 8.89 -4.47 4.93
N ILE A 126 9.03 -3.18 4.62
CA ILE A 126 9.68 -2.72 3.39
C ILE A 126 11.16 -3.16 3.29
N GLU A 127 11.83 -3.36 4.42
CA GLU A 127 13.20 -3.88 4.50
C GLU A 127 13.37 -5.24 3.80
N ASP A 128 12.34 -6.09 3.82
CA ASP A 128 12.37 -7.38 3.13
C ASP A 128 12.32 -7.21 1.61
N PHE A 129 11.60 -6.20 1.12
CA PHE A 129 11.60 -5.84 -0.30
C PHE A 129 12.99 -5.35 -0.75
N PHE A 130 13.64 -4.52 0.07
CA PHE A 130 15.02 -4.10 -0.22
C PHE A 130 15.97 -5.30 -0.28
N GLY A 131 15.87 -6.24 0.66
CA GLY A 131 16.67 -7.47 0.65
C GLY A 131 16.51 -8.29 -0.64
N GLU A 132 15.28 -8.46 -1.12
CA GLU A 132 15.01 -9.17 -2.37
C GLU A 132 15.56 -8.41 -3.60
N VAL A 133 15.38 -7.09 -3.64
CA VAL A 133 15.92 -6.25 -4.72
C VAL A 133 17.46 -6.31 -4.75
N GLU A 134 18.13 -6.25 -3.60
CA GLU A 134 19.58 -6.41 -3.51
C GLU A 134 20.05 -7.79 -4.00
N SER A 135 19.31 -8.85 -3.68
CA SER A 135 19.57 -10.21 -4.18
C SER A 135 19.46 -10.31 -5.70
N LEU A 136 18.48 -9.62 -6.30
CA LEU A 136 18.31 -9.55 -7.75
C LEU A 136 19.43 -8.73 -8.42
N LEU A 137 19.80 -7.59 -7.83
CA LEU A 137 20.84 -6.70 -8.34
C LEU A 137 22.22 -7.36 -8.41
N LYS A 138 22.52 -8.32 -7.50
CA LYS A 138 23.74 -9.15 -7.56
C LYS A 138 23.83 -10.01 -8.83
N LYS A 139 22.70 -10.32 -9.46
CA LYS A 139 22.62 -11.23 -10.61
C LYS A 139 22.54 -10.48 -11.93
N ARG A 140 21.89 -9.30 -11.95
CA ARG A 140 21.62 -8.52 -13.16
C ARG A 140 21.14 -7.10 -12.83
N PRO A 141 21.26 -6.13 -13.76
CA PRO A 141 20.57 -4.85 -13.65
C PRO A 141 19.06 -5.06 -13.55
N VAL A 142 18.39 -4.27 -12.70
CA VAL A 142 16.95 -4.36 -12.44
C VAL A 142 16.31 -3.01 -12.78
N TYR A 143 15.26 -3.05 -13.59
CA TYR A 143 14.33 -1.93 -13.75
C TYR A 143 13.09 -2.22 -12.89
N LEU A 144 12.90 -1.45 -11.81
CA LEU A 144 11.88 -1.70 -10.80
C LEU A 144 10.81 -0.61 -10.81
N CYS A 145 9.55 -1.00 -11.03
CA CYS A 145 8.41 -0.15 -10.74
C CYS A 145 7.96 -0.35 -9.28
N ILE A 146 7.90 0.74 -8.52
CA ILE A 146 7.56 0.70 -7.07
C ILE A 146 6.10 1.07 -6.77
N SER A 147 5.34 1.46 -7.79
CA SER A 147 3.96 1.95 -7.66
C SER A 147 3.11 1.42 -8.81
N TYR A 148 3.22 0.11 -9.07
CA TYR A 148 2.55 -0.55 -10.19
C TYR A 148 1.05 -0.78 -9.90
N ASP A 149 0.74 -1.30 -8.69
CA ASP A 149 -0.62 -1.62 -8.23
C ASP A 149 -1.19 -0.61 -7.21
N SER A 150 -0.62 0.60 -7.17
CA SER A 150 -0.94 1.63 -6.19
C SER A 150 -0.47 3.02 -6.65
N ASP A 151 -0.76 4.05 -5.86
CA ASP A 151 -0.15 5.37 -5.98
C ASP A 151 0.64 5.66 -4.70
N LEU A 152 1.95 5.47 -4.76
CA LEU A 152 2.84 5.60 -3.60
C LEU A 152 2.99 7.06 -3.17
N LEU A 153 3.07 7.98 -4.13
CA LEU A 153 3.21 9.42 -3.86
C LEU A 153 2.01 9.96 -3.09
N ALA A 154 0.81 9.44 -3.37
CA ALA A 154 -0.38 9.77 -2.63
C ALA A 154 -0.29 9.37 -1.14
N LEU A 155 0.49 8.36 -0.78
CA LEU A 155 0.65 7.87 0.59
C LEU A 155 1.98 8.28 1.23
N GLU A 156 2.83 9.03 0.52
CA GLU A 156 4.20 9.32 0.97
C GLU A 156 4.24 9.98 2.35
N LYS A 157 3.28 10.86 2.63
CA LYS A 157 3.18 11.54 3.93
C LYS A 157 2.97 10.59 5.13
N ILE A 158 2.40 9.42 4.91
CA ILE A 158 2.17 8.43 5.98
C ILE A 158 3.21 7.31 5.95
N LEU A 159 3.82 7.04 4.80
CA LEU A 159 4.77 5.94 4.60
C LEU A 159 6.22 6.37 4.85
N GLY A 160 6.59 7.59 4.45
CA GLY A 160 7.95 8.13 4.57
C GLY A 160 8.99 7.27 3.86
N HIS A 161 8.69 6.80 2.65
CA HIS A 161 9.61 5.93 1.88
C HIS A 161 10.66 6.71 1.09
N CYS A 162 10.43 8.00 0.83
CA CYS A 162 11.27 8.89 0.02
C CYS A 162 11.83 10.10 0.82
N GLU A 163 11.74 10.07 2.15
CA GLU A 163 12.39 11.05 3.05
C GLU A 163 13.83 10.66 3.43
#